data_AF-A0AA88LCZ3-F1
#
_entry.id   AF-A0AA88LCZ3-F1
#
_cell.length_a   1.000
_cell.length_b   1.000
_cell.length_c   1.000
_cell.angle_alpha   90.00
_cell.angle_beta   90.00
_cell.angle_gamma   90.00
#
_symmetry.space_group_name_H-M   'P 1'
#
loop_
_entity.id
_entity.type
_entity.pdbx_description
1 polymer ?
#
loop_
_entity_poly.entity_id
_entity_poly.type
_entity_poly.pdbx_seq_one_letter_code
_entity_poly.pdbx_strand_id
1 'polypeptide(L)'
;MSQLSKTEQVLREMKQYNIDILALREIRWKGVGQETLDHGYVLSYSGEDNYHQAGVGLMMSPAAYRTMLKWTPADDDVKDSFYETLQIVTKEIPKHDVLCVVDDLNAKVGADPKYFPEVLGPHGLGQISENGALLVDFALSNDLVVGGTLFEHKNVHKYTRTSPDGSTRN
;
A
#
# COMPACT_ATOMS: atom_id res chain seq x y z
N MET A 1 23.09 -15.87 4.71
CA MET A 1 22.79 -14.96 3.59
C MET A 1 22.39 -13.62 4.19
N SER A 2 23.21 -12.59 4.04
CA SER A 2 22.98 -11.27 4.65
C SER A 2 21.77 -10.59 4.03
N GLN A 3 21.10 -9.73 4.81
CA GLN A 3 19.96 -8.90 4.36
C GLN A 3 20.31 -8.12 3.08
N LEU A 4 21.56 -7.69 2.92
CA LEU A 4 22.10 -7.05 1.70
C LEU A 4 21.79 -7.84 0.42
N SER A 5 21.99 -9.16 0.42
CA SER A 5 21.83 -9.99 -0.79
C SER A 5 20.39 -10.06 -1.30
N LYS A 6 19.40 -9.88 -0.41
CA LYS A 6 17.98 -9.87 -0.79
C LYS A 6 17.58 -8.50 -1.34
N THR A 7 18.06 -7.42 -0.71
CA THR A 7 17.82 -6.05 -1.18
C THR A 7 18.39 -5.82 -2.57
N GLU A 8 19.57 -6.36 -2.86
CA GLU A 8 20.18 -6.32 -4.20
C GLU A 8 19.33 -7.03 -5.27
N GLN A 9 18.69 -8.16 -4.92
CA GLN A 9 17.79 -8.86 -5.84
C GLN A 9 16.55 -8.02 -6.14
N VAL A 10 15.91 -7.45 -5.11
CA VAL A 10 14.75 -6.56 -5.29
C VAL A 10 15.12 -5.34 -6.14
N LEU A 11 16.28 -4.73 -5.88
CA LEU A 11 16.79 -3.59 -6.66
C LEU A 11 17.01 -3.97 -8.13
N ARG A 12 17.52 -5.17 -8.40
CA ARG A 12 17.70 -5.66 -9.77
C ARG A 12 16.35 -5.78 -10.48
N GLU A 13 15.32 -6.32 -9.83
CA GLU A 13 13.98 -6.42 -10.40
C GLU A 13 13.36 -5.04 -10.65
N MET A 14 13.51 -4.09 -9.72
CA MET A 14 13.06 -2.70 -9.95
C MET A 14 13.70 -2.10 -11.19
N LYS A 15 15.01 -2.30 -11.39
CA LYS A 15 15.71 -1.84 -12.60
C LYS A 15 15.22 -2.57 -13.85
N GLN A 16 15.02 -3.88 -13.78
CA GLN A 16 14.59 -4.71 -14.91
C GLN A 16 13.18 -4.35 -15.39
N TYR A 17 12.26 -4.10 -14.47
CA TYR A 17 10.87 -3.75 -14.79
C TYR A 17 10.62 -2.25 -14.86
N ASN A 18 11.67 -1.42 -14.74
CA ASN A 18 11.57 0.04 -14.74
C ASN A 18 10.56 0.57 -13.70
N ILE A 19 10.67 0.08 -12.47
CA ILE A 19 9.83 0.46 -11.33
C ILE A 19 10.52 1.61 -10.58
N ASP A 20 9.84 2.75 -10.47
CA ASP A 20 10.36 3.93 -9.76
C ASP A 20 10.03 3.94 -8.27
N ILE A 21 8.89 3.35 -7.87
CA ILE A 21 8.42 3.32 -6.49
C ILE A 21 7.92 1.90 -6.20
N LEU A 22 8.47 1.27 -5.18
CA LEU A 22 8.09 -0.07 -4.74
C LEU A 22 7.83 -0.08 -3.24
N ALA A 23 6.59 -0.35 -2.85
CA ALA A 23 6.24 -0.66 -1.47
C ALA A 23 6.53 -2.15 -1.18
N LEU A 24 7.14 -2.40 -0.03
CA LEU A 24 7.53 -3.72 0.46
C LEU A 24 6.86 -3.95 1.81
N ARG A 25 6.25 -5.12 1.96
CA ARG A 25 5.64 -5.57 3.22
C ARG A 25 6.43 -6.75 3.77
N GLU A 26 6.41 -6.93 5.08
CA GLU A 26 7.13 -7.97 5.81
C GLU A 26 8.65 -7.96 5.58
N ILE A 27 9.26 -6.77 5.56
CA ILE A 27 10.72 -6.67 5.43
C ILE A 27 11.45 -7.29 6.64
N ARG A 28 10.80 -7.31 7.83
CA ARG A 28 11.32 -7.87 9.09
C ARG A 28 12.67 -7.27 9.54
N TRP A 29 12.93 -6.04 9.11
CA TRP A 29 14.07 -5.24 9.56
C TRP A 29 13.71 -4.56 10.88
N LYS A 30 14.72 -4.30 11.70
CA LYS A 30 14.53 -3.66 13.01
C LYS A 30 14.74 -2.16 12.90
N GLY A 31 13.94 -1.43 13.67
CA GLY A 31 14.01 0.02 13.79
C GLY A 31 13.56 0.74 12.52
N VAL A 32 13.86 2.04 12.52
CA VAL A 32 13.40 3.00 11.53
C VAL A 32 14.61 3.64 10.88
N GLY A 33 14.62 3.75 9.55
CA GLY A 33 15.74 4.37 8.87
C GLY A 33 15.56 4.53 7.37
N GLN A 34 16.58 5.09 6.75
CA GLN A 34 16.72 5.18 5.31
C GLN A 34 18.12 4.70 4.93
N GLU A 35 18.21 3.78 3.98
CA GLU A 35 19.48 3.35 3.41
C GLU A 35 19.57 3.72 1.93
N THR A 36 20.72 4.32 1.55
CA THR A 36 21.04 4.53 0.14
C THR A 36 21.67 3.27 -0.42
N LEU A 37 21.03 2.74 -1.44
CA LEU A 37 21.43 1.56 -2.19
C LEU A 37 22.21 1.96 -3.45
N ASP A 38 22.70 0.94 -4.14
CA ASP A 38 23.39 1.04 -5.41
C ASP A 38 22.68 1.96 -6.42
N HIS A 39 23.46 2.85 -7.03
CA HIS A 39 23.00 3.81 -8.04
C HIS A 39 22.01 4.87 -7.49
N GLY A 40 22.04 5.11 -6.18
CA GLY A 40 21.29 6.20 -5.53
C GLY A 40 19.82 5.87 -5.25
N TYR A 41 19.42 4.61 -5.37
CA TYR A 41 18.11 4.17 -4.90
C TYR A 41 18.04 4.32 -3.38
N VAL A 42 16.88 4.60 -2.84
CA VAL A 42 16.70 4.79 -1.40
C VAL A 42 15.63 3.83 -0.90
N LEU A 43 15.96 3.07 0.14
CA LEU A 43 15.02 2.26 0.89
C LEU A 43 14.72 2.97 2.22
N SER A 44 13.51 3.52 2.35
CA SER A 44 12.99 4.02 3.62
C SER A 44 12.24 2.88 4.31
N TYR A 45 12.54 2.58 5.57
CA TYR A 45 11.96 1.43 6.25
C TYR A 45 11.52 1.75 7.68
N SER A 46 10.46 1.08 8.11
CA SER A 46 9.99 1.05 9.50
C SER A 46 9.73 -0.40 9.89
N GLY A 47 10.30 -0.84 11.02
CA GLY A 47 10.02 -2.15 11.59
C GLY A 47 10.24 -2.17 13.10
N GLU A 48 9.69 -3.19 13.75
CA GLU A 48 9.73 -3.30 15.21
C GLU A 48 11.16 -3.48 15.76
N ASP A 49 11.45 -2.86 16.90
CA ASP A 49 12.76 -2.95 17.55
C ASP A 49 13.02 -4.32 18.18
N ASN A 50 11.98 -4.92 18.75
CA ASN A 50 12.10 -6.08 19.63
C ASN A 50 11.99 -7.41 18.88
N TYR A 51 11.14 -7.49 17.86
CA TYR A 51 10.86 -8.72 17.12
C TYR A 51 11.17 -8.56 15.63
N HIS A 52 11.61 -9.64 14.98
CA HIS A 52 11.72 -9.69 13.51
C HIS A 52 10.37 -10.03 12.87
N GLN A 53 9.34 -9.30 13.27
CA GLN A 53 7.97 -9.44 12.78
C GLN A 53 7.54 -8.14 12.10
N ALA A 54 6.54 -8.24 11.22
CA ALA A 54 6.03 -7.09 10.46
C ALA A 54 7.13 -6.30 9.69
N GLY A 55 6.95 -4.99 9.61
CA GLY A 55 7.82 -4.06 8.92
C GLY A 55 7.40 -3.72 7.50
N VAL A 56 7.58 -2.46 7.14
CA VAL A 56 7.30 -1.88 5.82
C VAL A 56 8.53 -1.19 5.26
N GLY A 57 8.68 -1.26 3.94
CA GLY A 57 9.74 -0.57 3.21
C GLY A 57 9.16 0.16 2.01
N LEU A 58 9.70 1.33 1.71
CA LEU A 58 9.43 2.09 0.50
C LEU A 58 10.77 2.26 -0.24
N MET A 59 10.94 1.52 -1.32
CA MET A 59 12.11 1.63 -2.19
C MET A 59 11.80 2.56 -3.36
N MET A 60 12.65 3.56 -3.58
CA MET A 60 12.46 4.57 -4.62
C MET A 60 13.69 4.73 -5.49
N SER A 61 13.47 5.01 -6.77
CA SER A 61 14.50 5.48 -7.68
C SER A 61 15.02 6.85 -7.23
N PRO A 62 16.24 7.24 -7.63
CA PRO A 62 16.76 8.58 -7.32
C PRO A 62 15.84 9.70 -7.77
N ALA A 63 15.11 9.51 -8.87
CA ALA A 63 14.19 10.51 -9.41
C ALA A 63 12.95 10.66 -8.52
N ALA A 64 12.30 9.56 -8.17
CA ALA A 64 11.14 9.56 -7.29
C ALA A 64 11.47 10.08 -5.88
N TYR A 65 12.64 9.70 -5.34
CA TYR A 65 13.06 10.15 -4.02
C TYR A 65 13.21 11.67 -3.94
N ARG A 66 13.76 12.31 -4.99
CA ARG A 66 13.93 13.78 -5.04
C ARG A 66 12.61 14.55 -5.03
N THR A 67 11.51 13.90 -5.39
CA THR A 67 10.17 14.51 -5.40
C THR A 67 9.34 14.14 -4.16
N MET A 68 9.89 13.32 -3.25
CA MET A 68 9.20 12.94 -2.04
C MET A 68 8.99 14.16 -1.12
N LEU A 69 7.74 14.45 -0.77
CA LEU A 69 7.40 15.58 0.09
C LEU A 69 7.57 15.24 1.58
N LYS A 70 7.11 14.05 1.97
CA LYS A 70 7.11 13.61 3.37
C LYS A 70 7.17 12.09 3.44
N TRP A 71 7.90 11.59 4.42
CA TRP A 71 7.86 10.20 4.84
C TRP A 71 7.71 10.15 6.36
N THR A 72 6.83 9.28 6.83
CA THR A 72 6.60 9.03 8.25
C THR A 72 6.74 7.54 8.51
N PRO A 73 7.51 7.13 9.53
CA PRO A 73 7.57 5.73 9.95
C PRO A 73 6.17 5.23 10.31
N ALA A 74 5.92 3.95 10.01
CA ALA A 74 4.73 3.29 10.52
C ALA A 74 4.86 3.15 12.04
N ASP A 75 3.80 3.53 12.76
CA ASP A 75 3.61 3.24 14.19
C ASP A 75 2.72 1.98 14.31
N ASP A 76 2.65 1.40 15.51
CA ASP A 76 1.65 0.40 15.88
C ASP A 76 0.27 1.10 16.02
N ASP A 77 -0.24 1.55 14.88
CA ASP A 77 -1.44 2.38 14.81
C ASP A 77 -2.71 1.58 15.10
N VAL A 78 -3.59 2.20 15.89
CA VAL A 78 -5.01 1.85 15.93
C VAL A 78 -5.61 2.30 14.59
N LYS A 79 -6.47 1.49 13.95
CA LYS A 79 -7.04 1.77 12.62
C LYS A 79 -7.52 3.23 12.44
N ASP A 80 -8.07 3.83 13.49
CA ASP A 80 -8.59 5.20 13.49
C ASP A 80 -7.49 6.25 13.28
N SER A 81 -6.33 6.13 13.94
CA SER A 81 -5.22 7.10 13.79
C SER A 81 -4.64 7.09 12.37
N PHE A 82 -4.62 5.91 11.73
CA PHE A 82 -4.22 5.78 10.33
C PHE A 82 -5.17 6.56 9.41
N TYR A 83 -6.49 6.36 9.50
CA TYR A 83 -7.44 7.05 8.63
C TYR A 83 -7.53 8.55 8.91
N GLU A 84 -7.37 8.99 10.17
CA GLU A 84 -7.26 10.41 10.51
C GLU A 84 -6.04 11.06 9.84
N THR A 85 -4.87 10.41 9.93
CA THR A 85 -3.64 10.89 9.29
C THR A 85 -3.78 10.92 7.77
N LEU A 86 -4.34 9.85 7.19
CA LEU A 86 -4.58 9.75 5.75
C LEU A 86 -5.52 10.86 5.27
N GLN A 87 -6.57 11.17 6.04
CA GLN A 87 -7.50 12.27 5.72
C GLN A 87 -6.81 13.63 5.76
N ILE A 88 -5.94 13.89 6.74
CA ILE A 88 -5.19 15.14 6.86
C ILE A 88 -4.30 15.32 5.61
N VAL A 89 -3.49 14.30 5.29
CA VAL A 89 -2.58 14.35 4.13
C VAL A 89 -3.36 14.54 2.83
N THR A 90 -4.48 13.84 2.67
CA THR A 90 -5.33 13.95 1.47
C THR A 90 -5.88 15.36 1.26
N LYS A 91 -6.24 16.07 2.33
CA LYS A 91 -6.76 17.45 2.25
C LYS A 91 -5.69 18.48 1.89
N GLU A 92 -4.42 18.18 2.13
CA GLU A 92 -3.29 19.06 1.79
C GLU A 92 -2.96 19.00 0.29
N ILE A 93 -3.40 17.94 -0.41
CA ILE A 93 -3.14 17.78 -1.84
C ILE A 93 -4.03 18.73 -2.66
N PRO A 94 -3.47 19.56 -3.56
CA PRO A 94 -4.25 20.41 -4.44
C PRO A 94 -5.22 19.60 -5.32
N LYS A 95 -6.46 20.06 -5.46
CA LYS A 95 -7.50 19.36 -6.25
C LYS A 95 -7.18 19.19 -7.76
N HIS A 96 -6.19 19.90 -8.28
CA HIS A 96 -5.76 19.77 -9.68
C HIS A 96 -4.71 18.67 -9.87
N ASP A 97 -4.14 18.15 -8.78
CA ASP A 97 -3.20 17.04 -8.82
C ASP A 97 -3.94 15.71 -8.82
N VAL A 98 -3.30 14.70 -9.43
CA VAL A 98 -3.81 13.33 -9.38
C VAL A 98 -3.37 12.68 -8.07
N LEU A 99 -4.32 12.29 -7.24
CA LEU A 99 -4.06 11.52 -6.03
C LEU A 99 -4.22 10.02 -6.27
N CYS A 100 -3.22 9.25 -5.89
CA CYS A 100 -3.30 7.79 -5.83
C CYS A 100 -2.96 7.33 -4.42
N VAL A 101 -3.92 6.67 -3.76
CA VAL A 101 -3.69 5.91 -2.53
C VAL A 101 -3.46 4.46 -2.93
N VAL A 102 -2.28 3.93 -2.61
CA VAL A 102 -1.82 2.60 -3.02
C VAL A 102 -1.31 1.81 -1.83
N ASP A 103 -0.99 0.53 -2.05
CA ASP A 103 -0.54 -0.46 -1.06
C ASP A 103 -1.67 -1.30 -0.44
N ASP A 104 -1.32 -2.22 0.44
CA ASP A 104 -2.21 -3.17 1.11
C ASP A 104 -2.97 -2.52 2.29
N LEU A 105 -4.16 -2.01 1.98
CA LEU A 105 -5.10 -1.45 2.96
C LEU A 105 -5.85 -2.52 3.77
N ASN A 106 -5.59 -3.81 3.52
CA ASN A 106 -6.23 -4.95 4.19
C ASN A 106 -7.77 -4.81 4.26
N ALA A 107 -8.37 -4.41 3.15
CA ALA A 107 -9.78 -4.05 3.03
C ALA A 107 -10.47 -4.87 1.93
N LYS A 108 -11.68 -5.37 2.21
CA LYS A 108 -12.56 -5.98 1.20
C LYS A 108 -13.74 -5.06 1.02
N VAL A 109 -13.86 -4.46 -0.16
CA VAL A 109 -14.95 -3.50 -0.44
C VAL A 109 -16.22 -4.17 -0.98
N GLY A 110 -16.16 -5.47 -1.27
CA GLY A 110 -17.30 -6.25 -1.73
C GLY A 110 -17.60 -6.10 -3.22
N ALA A 111 -18.64 -6.80 -3.68
CA ALA A 111 -19.01 -6.90 -5.10
C ALA A 111 -20.25 -6.11 -5.51
N ASP A 112 -20.95 -5.46 -4.56
CA ASP A 112 -22.23 -4.81 -4.84
C ASP A 112 -22.08 -3.28 -4.94
N PRO A 113 -21.92 -2.72 -6.15
CA PRO A 113 -21.80 -1.29 -6.34
C PRO A 113 -23.10 -0.53 -6.04
N LYS A 114 -24.25 -1.21 -5.83
CA LYS A 114 -25.53 -0.54 -5.59
C LYS A 114 -25.52 0.41 -4.40
N TYR A 115 -24.71 0.10 -3.40
CA TYR A 115 -24.61 0.92 -2.18
C TYR A 115 -23.71 2.14 -2.37
N PHE A 116 -22.68 2.05 -3.23
CA PHE A 116 -21.66 3.08 -3.40
C PHE A 116 -21.20 3.19 -4.88
N PRO A 117 -22.11 3.51 -5.82
CA PRO A 117 -21.81 3.45 -7.26
C PRO A 117 -20.80 4.51 -7.72
N GLU A 118 -20.57 5.53 -6.89
CA GLU A 118 -19.63 6.63 -7.18
C GLU A 118 -18.20 6.26 -6.80
N VAL A 119 -18.03 5.24 -5.95
CA VAL A 119 -16.74 4.81 -5.38
C VAL A 119 -16.35 3.42 -5.89
N LEU A 120 -17.33 2.54 -6.12
CA LEU A 120 -17.12 1.13 -6.45
C LEU A 120 -17.56 0.82 -7.88
N GLY A 121 -16.70 0.12 -8.61
CA GLY A 121 -17.02 -0.48 -9.90
C GLY A 121 -17.76 -1.82 -9.76
N PRO A 122 -18.28 -2.35 -10.88
CA PRO A 122 -19.12 -3.54 -10.90
C PRO A 122 -18.35 -4.86 -10.73
N HIS A 123 -17.03 -4.81 -10.59
CA HIS A 123 -16.18 -6.00 -10.63
C HIS A 123 -15.53 -6.34 -9.28
N GLY A 124 -15.96 -5.71 -8.18
CA GLY A 124 -15.55 -6.10 -6.84
C GLY A 124 -15.90 -7.56 -6.50
N LEU A 125 -15.38 -8.06 -5.38
CA LEU A 125 -15.56 -9.44 -4.95
C LEU A 125 -15.85 -9.57 -3.46
N GLY A 126 -16.66 -10.57 -3.12
CA GLY A 126 -16.97 -10.91 -1.73
C GLY A 126 -17.92 -9.93 -1.05
N GLN A 127 -17.94 -10.00 0.28
CA GLN A 127 -18.67 -9.09 1.14
C GLN A 127 -17.73 -8.01 1.69
N ILE A 128 -18.29 -6.85 1.97
CA ILE A 128 -17.55 -5.76 2.58
C ILE A 128 -17.06 -6.17 3.98
N SER A 129 -15.78 -5.94 4.27
CA SER A 129 -15.23 -6.09 5.62
C SER A 129 -15.36 -4.78 6.40
N GLU A 130 -15.13 -4.81 7.72
CA GLU A 130 -15.05 -3.59 8.55
C GLU A 130 -14.05 -2.57 7.98
N ASN A 131 -12.84 -3.03 7.63
CA ASN A 131 -11.84 -2.18 6.96
C ASN A 131 -12.30 -1.72 5.57
N GLY A 132 -13.07 -2.55 4.87
CA GLY A 132 -13.70 -2.18 3.60
C GLY A 132 -14.68 -1.02 3.73
N ALA A 133 -15.47 -0.99 4.79
CA ALA A 133 -16.39 0.09 5.06
C ALA A 133 -15.63 1.41 5.34
N LEU A 134 -14.56 1.37 6.13
CA LEU A 134 -13.70 2.54 6.37
C LEU A 134 -13.06 3.06 5.08
N LEU A 135 -12.57 2.15 4.23
CA LEU A 135 -11.99 2.53 2.94
C LEU A 135 -13.02 3.17 2.00
N VAL A 136 -14.24 2.63 1.95
CA VAL A 136 -15.33 3.19 1.15
C VAL A 136 -15.75 4.57 1.66
N ASP A 137 -15.86 4.74 2.97
CA ASP A 137 -16.20 6.03 3.59
C ASP A 137 -15.12 7.09 3.33
N PHE A 138 -13.85 6.72 3.48
CA PHE A 138 -12.72 7.56 3.12
C PHE A 138 -12.75 7.94 1.63
N ALA A 139 -12.95 6.97 0.74
CA ALA A 139 -12.96 7.23 -0.68
C ALA A 139 -14.14 8.13 -1.10
N LEU A 140 -15.33 7.89 -0.55
CA LEU A 140 -16.52 8.72 -0.76
C LEU A 140 -16.28 10.17 -0.29
N SER A 141 -15.65 10.35 0.87
CA SER A 141 -15.39 11.66 1.47
C SER A 141 -14.35 12.49 0.70
N ASN A 142 -13.59 11.88 -0.20
CA ASN A 142 -12.49 12.52 -0.93
C ASN A 142 -12.64 12.40 -2.45
N ASP A 143 -13.83 12.09 -2.96
CA ASP A 143 -14.10 11.94 -4.40
C ASP A 143 -13.17 10.91 -5.10
N LEU A 144 -12.82 9.83 -4.38
CA LEU A 144 -11.94 8.76 -4.87
C LEU A 144 -12.72 7.52 -5.29
N VAL A 145 -12.10 6.75 -6.17
CA VAL A 145 -12.66 5.51 -6.71
C VAL A 145 -11.73 4.34 -6.39
N VAL A 146 -12.28 3.21 -5.98
CA VAL A 146 -11.50 2.00 -5.65
C VAL A 146 -11.13 1.25 -6.93
N GLY A 147 -9.93 1.51 -7.44
CA GLY A 147 -9.47 0.99 -8.74
C GLY A 147 -9.58 -0.52 -8.93
N GLY A 148 -9.37 -1.32 -7.87
CA GLY A 148 -9.48 -2.79 -7.93
C GLY A 148 -10.88 -3.33 -8.25
N THR A 149 -11.91 -2.47 -8.20
CA THR A 149 -13.30 -2.84 -8.52
C THR A 149 -13.76 -2.41 -9.92
N LEU A 150 -12.94 -1.62 -10.63
CA LEU A 150 -13.32 -0.97 -11.89
C LEU A 150 -13.24 -1.87 -13.12
N PHE A 151 -12.35 -2.86 -13.11
CA PHE A 151 -12.03 -3.64 -14.32
C PHE A 151 -12.38 -5.11 -14.15
N GLU A 152 -12.86 -5.71 -15.23
CA GLU A 152 -13.12 -7.15 -15.26
C GLU A 152 -11.80 -7.92 -15.24
N HIS A 153 -11.66 -8.78 -14.24
CA HIS A 153 -10.56 -9.72 -14.11
C HIS A 153 -11.11 -11.10 -13.75
N LYS A 154 -10.35 -12.16 -14.07
CA LYS A 154 -10.67 -13.49 -13.53
C LYS A 154 -10.61 -13.43 -12.01
N ASN A 155 -11.52 -14.12 -11.33
CA ASN A 155 -11.59 -14.10 -9.86
C ASN A 155 -10.25 -14.47 -9.19
N VAL A 156 -9.44 -15.33 -9.81
CA VAL A 156 -8.09 -15.70 -9.33
C VAL A 156 -7.08 -14.54 -9.31
N HIS A 157 -7.35 -13.45 -10.02
CA HIS A 157 -6.48 -12.26 -10.11
C HIS A 157 -7.00 -11.06 -9.31
N LYS A 158 -8.17 -11.19 -8.68
CA LYS A 158 -8.79 -10.13 -7.88
C LYS A 158 -8.46 -10.22 -6.39
N TYR A 159 -7.86 -11.33 -5.98
CA TYR A 159 -7.29 -11.52 -4.65
C TYR A 159 -5.78 -11.36 -4.76
N THR A 160 -5.19 -10.56 -3.86
CA THR A 160 -3.74 -10.38 -3.74
C THR A 160 -3.13 -11.37 -2.74
N ARG A 161 -3.94 -12.03 -1.92
CA ARG A 161 -3.49 -12.98 -0.89
C ARG A 161 -4.46 -14.15 -0.70
N THR A 162 -3.89 -15.34 -0.57
CA THR A 162 -4.59 -16.52 -0.01
C THR A 162 -3.90 -16.92 1.28
N SER A 163 -4.67 -17.19 2.34
CA SER A 163 -4.12 -17.65 3.61
C SER A 163 -3.45 -19.03 3.45
N PRO A 164 -2.46 -19.38 4.29
CA PRO A 164 -1.76 -20.67 4.18
C PRO A 164 -2.69 -21.90 4.29
N ASP A 165 -3.81 -21.76 5.00
CA ASP A 165 -4.85 -22.78 5.16
C ASP A 165 -5.91 -22.76 4.04
N GLY A 166 -5.82 -21.82 3.09
CA GLY A 166 -6.75 -21.66 1.97
C GLY A 166 -8.14 -21.13 2.33
N SER A 167 -8.41 -20.86 3.61
CA SER A 167 -9.75 -20.48 4.10
C SER A 167 -10.14 -19.04 3.76
N THR A 168 -9.15 -18.15 3.67
CA THR A 168 -9.34 -16.71 3.49
C THR A 168 -8.61 -16.24 2.23
N ARG A 169 -9.33 -15.52 1.38
CA ARG A 169 -8.77 -14.82 0.22
C ARG A 169 -9.03 -13.33 0.37
N ASN A 170 -7.98 -12.53 0.28
CA ASN A 170 -8.01 -11.06 0.30
C ASN A 170 -7.58 -10.55 -1.06
#